data_AF-A0A224Z1C1-F1
#
_entry.id   AF-A0A224Z1C1-F1
#
_cell.length_a   1.000
_cell.length_b   1.000
_cell.length_c   1.000
_cell.angle_alpha   90.00
_cell.angle_beta   90.00
_cell.angle_gamma   90.00
#
_symmetry.space_group_name_H-M   'P 1'
#
loop_
_entity.id
_entity.type
_entity.pdbx_description
1 polymer ?
#
loop_
_entity_poly.entity_id
_entity_poly.type
_entity_poly.pdbx_seq_one_letter_code
_entity_poly.pdbx_strand_id
1 'polypeptide(L)'
;MAGSAKKNVCSVNYRTRFVTCVCGVVYNIPLTCGKVYIGQTGAGLNERLRQHSNTLKGTPRSHLSSHCRSCGCKPLFDRTHVIFRHMNQRSREIIEAFRIKKNHDTCISAPFIYLHDCEISLLEKT
;
A
#
# COMPACT_ATOMS: atom_id res chain seq x y z
N MET A 1 15.87 17.66 17.97
CA MET A 1 14.55 18.05 18.52
C MET A 1 13.52 17.04 18.04
N ALA A 2 12.99 16.22 18.95
CA ALA A 2 12.03 15.16 18.63
C ALA A 2 10.67 15.77 18.24
N GLY A 3 10.36 15.74 16.94
CA GLY A 3 9.05 16.13 16.43
C GLY A 3 8.00 15.15 16.92
N SER A 4 7.09 15.61 17.79
CA SER A 4 5.95 14.82 18.26
C SER A 4 5.17 14.23 17.08
N ALA A 5 5.18 12.90 16.97
CA ALA A 5 4.40 12.18 15.97
C ALA A 5 2.91 12.37 16.26
N LYS A 6 2.29 13.39 15.65
CA LYS A 6 0.83 13.51 15.63
C LYS A 6 0.28 12.18 15.14
N LYS A 7 -0.60 11.56 15.93
CA LYS A 7 -1.32 10.34 15.54
C LYS A 7 -2.02 10.65 14.21
N ASN A 8 -1.53 10.09 13.11
CA ASN A 8 -2.07 10.29 11.75
C ASN A 8 -3.41 9.55 11.57
N VAL A 9 -4.34 9.72 12.50
CA VAL A 9 -5.68 9.16 12.43
C VAL A 9 -6.50 10.07 11.52
N CYS A 10 -7.16 9.45 10.55
CA CYS A 10 -7.98 10.20 9.61
C CYS A 10 -9.26 10.70 10.30
N SER A 11 -9.57 11.99 10.17
CA SER A 11 -10.78 12.60 10.74
C SER A 11 -12.07 12.26 9.96
N VAL A 12 -11.96 11.56 8.83
CA VAL A 12 -13.11 11.31 7.95
C VAL A 12 -13.96 10.16 8.48
N ASN A 13 -15.26 10.40 8.60
CA ASN A 13 -16.23 9.35 8.85
C ASN A 13 -16.66 8.68 7.55
N TYR A 14 -16.36 7.40 7.43
CA TYR A 14 -16.52 6.63 6.21
C TYR A 14 -17.69 5.67 6.38
N ARG A 15 -18.66 5.69 5.44
CA ARG A 15 -19.80 4.74 5.44
C ARG A 15 -19.33 3.29 5.41
N THR A 16 -18.33 2.99 4.59
CA THR A 16 -17.65 1.69 4.56
C THR A 16 -16.22 1.86 5.02
N ARG A 17 -15.86 1.17 6.11
CA ARG A 17 -14.51 1.06 6.65
C ARG A 17 -14.07 -0.40 6.60
N PHE A 18 -12.93 -0.65 5.99
CA PHE A 18 -12.27 -1.95 5.99
C PHE A 18 -11.32 -2.09 7.19
N VAL A 19 -10.65 -0.98 7.57
CA VAL A 19 -9.64 -0.94 8.63
C VAL A 19 -9.70 0.35 9.43
N THR A 20 -8.97 0.45 10.55
CA THR A 20 -8.78 1.72 11.26
C THR A 20 -8.14 2.75 10.34
N CYS A 21 -8.79 3.91 10.16
CA CYS A 21 -8.34 4.84 9.15
C CYS A 21 -7.17 5.70 9.59
N VAL A 22 -6.12 5.69 8.78
CA VAL A 22 -4.90 6.48 8.97
C VAL A 22 -4.47 7.14 7.67
N CYS A 23 -3.71 8.24 7.77
CA CYS A 23 -3.17 9.00 6.65
C CYS A 23 -1.64 8.86 6.56
N GLY A 24 -1.08 9.13 5.36
CA GLY A 24 0.37 9.12 5.16
C GLY A 24 0.99 7.76 5.44
N VAL A 25 0.55 6.71 4.74
CA VAL A 25 0.96 5.33 5.03
C VAL A 25 1.39 4.57 3.78
N VAL A 26 2.31 3.62 3.99
CA VAL A 26 2.56 2.48 3.09
C VAL A 26 1.84 1.27 3.68
N TYR A 27 1.10 0.54 2.87
CA TYR A 27 0.25 -0.55 3.30
C TYR A 27 0.43 -1.77 2.38
N ASN A 28 0.07 -2.95 2.88
CA ASN A 28 -0.11 -4.15 2.07
C ASN A 28 -1.55 -4.65 2.15
N ILE A 29 -2.04 -5.19 1.04
CA ILE A 29 -3.31 -5.90 0.92
C ILE A 29 -2.97 -7.35 0.55
N PRO A 30 -3.24 -8.34 1.41
CA PRO A 30 -3.14 -9.75 1.05
C PRO A 30 -4.18 -10.14 0.01
N LEU A 31 -3.85 -11.09 -0.87
CA LEU A 31 -4.77 -11.68 -1.83
C LEU A 31 -5.01 -13.16 -1.51
N THR A 32 -6.17 -13.68 -1.90
CA THR A 32 -6.54 -15.09 -1.65
C THR A 32 -5.62 -16.10 -2.34
N CYS A 33 -4.83 -15.68 -3.34
CA CYS A 33 -3.83 -16.51 -4.01
C CYS A 33 -2.46 -16.56 -3.27
N GLY A 34 -2.35 -15.95 -2.09
CA GLY A 34 -1.11 -15.88 -1.32
C GLY A 34 -0.18 -14.72 -1.73
N LYS A 35 -0.47 -14.03 -2.83
CA LYS A 35 0.26 -12.81 -3.23
C LYS A 35 -0.18 -11.59 -2.41
N VAL A 36 0.59 -10.52 -2.56
CA VAL A 36 0.40 -9.26 -1.84
C VAL A 36 0.46 -8.07 -2.80
N TYR A 37 -0.42 -7.09 -2.59
CA TYR A 37 -0.31 -5.76 -3.20
C TYR A 37 0.23 -4.78 -2.16
N ILE A 38 1.34 -4.11 -2.47
CA ILE A 38 1.90 -3.02 -1.66
C ILE A 38 1.60 -1.69 -2.34
N GLY A 39 1.15 -0.71 -1.58
CA GLY A 39 0.88 0.63 -2.09
C GLY A 39 1.12 1.70 -1.03
N GLN A 40 1.20 2.95 -1.47
CA GLN A 40 1.21 4.12 -0.59
C GLN A 40 -0.01 5.04 -0.76
N THR A 41 -0.30 5.83 0.27
CA THR A 41 -1.25 6.95 0.19
C THR A 41 -0.87 8.07 1.16
N GLY A 42 -1.00 9.32 0.69
CA GLY A 42 -0.97 10.50 1.57
C GLY A 42 -2.31 10.74 2.27
N ALA A 43 -3.41 10.36 1.62
CA ALA A 43 -4.78 10.52 2.12
C ALA A 43 -5.18 9.36 3.04
N GLY A 44 -6.46 9.32 3.44
CA GLY A 44 -7.01 8.26 4.29
C GLY A 44 -6.95 6.88 3.62
N LEU A 45 -6.44 5.88 4.34
CA LEU A 45 -6.30 4.50 3.85
C LEU A 45 -7.62 3.92 3.34
N ASN A 46 -8.73 4.11 4.06
CA ASN A 46 -10.03 3.57 3.63
C ASN A 46 -10.54 4.18 2.32
N GLU A 47 -10.25 5.45 2.06
CA GLU A 47 -10.57 6.06 0.77
C GLU A 47 -9.82 5.32 -0.36
N ARG A 48 -8.53 5.05 -0.16
CA ARG A 48 -7.73 4.32 -1.15
C ARG A 48 -8.21 2.88 -1.35
N LEU A 49 -8.58 2.18 -0.28
CA LEU A 49 -9.12 0.82 -0.36
C LEU A 49 -10.47 0.78 -1.10
N ARG A 50 -11.34 1.79 -0.91
CA ARG A 50 -12.59 1.90 -1.68
C ARG A 50 -12.35 2.16 -3.17
N GLN A 51 -11.40 3.02 -3.50
CA GLN A 51 -11.02 3.25 -4.89
C GLN A 51 -10.59 1.93 -5.55
N HIS A 52 -9.75 1.14 -4.87
CA HIS A 52 -9.39 -0.21 -5.32
C HIS A 52 -10.61 -1.12 -5.43
N SER A 53 -11.49 -1.16 -4.43
CA SER A 53 -12.70 -1.99 -4.49
C SER A 53 -13.61 -1.62 -5.66
N ASN A 54 -13.67 -0.34 -6.04
CA ASN A 54 -14.47 0.12 -7.17
C ASN A 54 -13.83 -0.24 -8.51
N THR A 55 -12.50 -0.16 -8.63
CA THR A 55 -11.80 -0.55 -9.87
C THR A 55 -11.88 -2.05 -10.17
N LEU A 56 -12.07 -2.90 -9.16
CA LEU A 56 -12.32 -4.34 -9.36
C LEU A 56 -13.63 -4.66 -10.09
N LYS A 57 -14.63 -3.77 -10.02
CA LYS A 57 -15.95 -3.98 -10.65
C LYS A 57 -16.00 -3.52 -12.12
N GLY A 58 -14.99 -2.79 -12.58
CA GLY A 58 -14.95 -2.19 -13.91
C GLY A 58 -13.78 -2.68 -14.78
N THR A 59 -13.43 -1.89 -15.78
CA THR A 59 -12.23 -2.14 -16.60
C THR A 59 -10.98 -2.06 -15.72
N PRO A 60 -10.09 -3.08 -15.74
CA PRO A 60 -8.89 -3.08 -14.92
C PRO A 60 -7.96 -1.95 -15.35
N ARG A 61 -7.61 -1.08 -14.41
CA ARG A 61 -6.73 0.10 -14.59
C ARG A 61 -5.56 0.14 -13.60
N SER A 62 -5.48 -0.84 -12.71
CA SER A 62 -4.42 -0.95 -11.71
C SER A 62 -3.85 -2.37 -11.71
N HIS A 63 -2.58 -2.52 -11.32
CA HIS A 63 -1.96 -3.85 -11.16
C HIS A 63 -2.79 -4.80 -10.30
N LEU A 64 -3.41 -4.28 -9.22
CA LEU A 64 -4.32 -5.04 -8.38
C LEU A 64 -5.52 -5.57 -9.18
N SER A 65 -6.22 -4.69 -9.91
CA SER A 65 -7.39 -5.10 -10.70
C SER A 65 -7.03 -6.03 -11.87
N SER A 66 -5.91 -5.79 -12.55
CA SER A 66 -5.42 -6.65 -13.63
C SER A 66 -5.07 -8.04 -13.12
N HIS A 67 -4.40 -8.13 -11.98
CA HIS A 67 -4.05 -9.41 -11.35
C HIS A 67 -5.29 -10.17 -10.88
N CYS A 68 -6.22 -9.51 -10.19
CA CYS A 68 -7.45 -10.18 -9.73
C CYS A 68 -8.27 -10.71 -10.92
N ARG A 69 -8.27 -10.00 -12.05
CA ARG A 69 -8.96 -10.45 -13.27
C ARG A 69 -8.29 -11.66 -13.91
N SER A 70 -6.95 -11.69 -14.00
CA SER A 70 -6.23 -12.80 -14.62
C SER A 70 -6.13 -14.03 -13.72
N CYS A 71 -5.95 -13.84 -12.41
CA CYS A 71 -5.79 -14.90 -11.44
C CYS A 71 -7.13 -15.43 -10.90
N GLY A 72 -8.21 -14.63 -10.95
CA GLY A 72 -9.49 -14.94 -10.31
C GLY A 72 -9.49 -14.81 -8.78
N CYS A 73 -8.37 -14.36 -8.19
CA CYS A 73 -8.25 -14.15 -6.76
C CYS A 73 -8.92 -12.85 -6.30
N LYS A 74 -9.10 -12.71 -4.99
CA LYS A 74 -9.72 -11.52 -4.38
C LYS A 74 -8.75 -10.85 -3.41
N PRO A 75 -8.73 -9.51 -3.33
CA PRO A 75 -8.04 -8.81 -2.27
C PRO A 75 -8.82 -8.91 -0.94
N LEU A 76 -8.09 -9.11 0.14
CA LEU A 76 -8.61 -9.17 1.51
C LEU A 76 -8.47 -7.79 2.16
N PHE A 77 -9.35 -6.85 1.78
CA PHE A 77 -9.26 -5.45 2.21
C PHE A 77 -9.33 -5.26 3.74
N ASP A 78 -10.11 -6.10 4.42
CA ASP A 78 -10.23 -6.16 5.88
C ASP A 78 -8.93 -6.61 6.56
N ARG A 79 -8.06 -7.33 5.84
CA ARG A 79 -6.72 -7.77 6.28
C ARG A 79 -5.61 -6.83 5.80
N THR A 80 -5.94 -5.60 5.42
CA THR A 80 -4.92 -4.62 5.04
C THR A 80 -4.08 -4.23 6.25
N HIS A 81 -2.76 -4.33 6.12
CA HIS A 81 -1.83 -3.94 7.18
C HIS A 81 -0.99 -2.72 6.79
N VAL A 82 -0.81 -1.80 7.73
CA VAL A 82 0.08 -0.64 7.57
C VAL A 82 1.51 -1.09 7.86
N ILE A 83 2.40 -0.91 6.88
CA ILE A 83 3.82 -1.29 6.95
C ILE A 83 4.65 -0.12 7.49
N PHE A 84 4.32 1.10 7.07
CA PHE A 84 5.09 2.30 7.41
C PHE A 84 4.18 3.53 7.44
N ARG A 85 4.52 4.51 8.28
CA ARG A 85 3.76 5.76 8.43
C ARG A 85 4.69 6.96 8.32
N HIS A 86 4.45 7.82 7.33
CA HIS A 86 5.14 9.08 7.18
C HIS A 86 4.36 10.04 6.27
N MET A 87 4.25 11.31 6.65
CA MET A 87 3.49 12.30 5.87
C MET A 87 4.23 12.79 4.62
N ASN A 88 5.57 12.78 4.63
CA ASN A 88 6.34 13.10 3.42
C ASN A 88 6.13 12.02 2.35
N GLN A 89 5.80 12.45 1.13
CA GLN A 89 5.55 11.58 -0.01
C GLN A 89 6.79 10.79 -0.43
N ARG A 90 7.94 11.45 -0.59
CA ARG A 90 9.19 10.79 -1.00
C ARG A 90 9.60 9.69 -0.03
N SER A 91 9.47 9.92 1.29
CA SER A 91 9.73 8.86 2.28
C SER A 91 8.83 7.63 2.07
N ARG A 92 7.55 7.82 1.71
CA ARG A 92 6.66 6.69 1.44
C ARG A 92 6.99 5.99 0.14
N GLU A 93 7.34 6.73 -0.91
CA GLU A 93 7.72 6.16 -2.21
C GLU A 93 8.99 5.31 -2.09
N ILE A 94 10.00 5.78 -1.34
CA ILE A 94 11.23 5.01 -1.05
C ILE A 94 10.88 3.71 -0.31
N ILE A 95 10.07 3.79 0.76
CA ILE A 95 9.72 2.60 1.52
C ILE A 95 8.80 1.65 0.73
N GLU A 96 7.88 2.17 -0.08
CA GLU A 96 7.07 1.37 -1.00
C GLU A 96 7.95 0.60 -1.98
N ALA A 97 8.86 1.28 -2.67
CA ALA A 97 9.77 0.68 -3.64
C ALA A 97 10.66 -0.40 -2.99
N PHE A 98 11.24 -0.08 -1.82
CA PHE A 98 12.02 -1.02 -1.03
C PHE A 98 11.22 -2.27 -0.67
N ARG A 99 9.99 -2.09 -0.17
CA ARG A 99 9.13 -3.21 0.25
C ARG A 99 8.66 -4.05 -0.94
N ILE A 100 8.36 -3.44 -2.09
CA ILE A 100 8.01 -4.17 -3.31
C ILE A 100 9.19 -5.04 -3.75
N LYS A 101 10.40 -4.45 -3.85
CA LYS A 101 11.60 -5.16 -4.27
C LYS A 101 11.94 -6.33 -3.33
N LYS A 102 11.84 -6.12 -2.02
CA LYS A 102 12.07 -7.15 -1.00
C LYS A 102 11.06 -8.30 -1.02
N ASN A 103 9.83 -8.07 -1.49
CA ASN A 103 8.80 -9.11 -1.59
C ASN A 103 8.80 -9.86 -2.94
N HIS A 104 9.75 -9.58 -3.84
CA HIS A 104 10.01 -10.30 -5.10
C HIS A 104 8.73 -10.84 -5.78
N ASP A 105 8.67 -12.15 -6.05
CA ASP A 105 7.64 -12.83 -6.85
C ASP A 105 6.24 -12.85 -6.19
N THR A 106 6.18 -12.57 -4.89
CA THR A 106 4.92 -12.55 -4.13
C THR A 106 4.22 -11.21 -4.23
N CYS A 107 4.92 -10.15 -4.62
CA CYS A 107 4.35 -8.81 -4.76
C CYS A 107 3.84 -8.56 -6.18
N ILE A 108 2.57 -8.15 -6.31
CA ILE A 108 1.96 -7.83 -7.62
C ILE A 108 2.03 -6.35 -7.98
N SER A 109 2.66 -5.53 -7.13
CA SER A 109 2.73 -4.08 -7.32
C SER A 109 3.92 -3.67 -8.19
N ALA A 110 3.76 -2.56 -8.92
CA ALA A 110 4.88 -1.81 -9.46
C ALA A 110 5.17 -0.61 -8.56
N PRO A 111 6.46 -0.30 -8.30
CA PRO A 111 6.81 0.81 -7.43
C PRO A 111 6.64 2.16 -8.14
N PHE A 112 6.38 3.23 -7.37
CA PHE A 112 6.33 4.58 -7.93
C PHE A 112 7.70 5.11 -8.36
N ILE A 113 8.75 4.73 -7.63
CA ILE A 113 10.15 5.02 -7.96
C ILE A 113 10.96 3.73 -8.06
N TYR A 114 12.01 3.74 -8.87
CA TYR A 114 12.97 2.64 -8.93
C TYR A 114 14.15 2.95 -8.01
N LEU A 115 14.56 1.94 -7.23
CA LEU A 115 15.75 2.01 -6.37
C LEU A 115 16.83 1.08 -6.92
N HIS A 116 18.05 1.59 -7.02
CA HIS A 116 19.22 0.79 -7.35
C HIS A 116 19.56 -0.17 -6.21
N ASP A 117 20.27 -1.25 -6.53
CA ASP A 117 20.63 -2.27 -5.52
C ASP A 117 21.47 -1.69 -4.38
N CYS A 118 22.36 -0.74 -4.68
CA CYS A 118 23.14 -0.05 -3.65
C CYS A 118 22.25 0.74 -2.66
N GLU A 119 21.18 1.39 -3.13
CA GLU A 119 20.23 2.12 -2.28
C GLU A 119 19.41 1.15 -1.43
N ILE A 120 19.01 0.00 -1.99
CA ILE A 120 18.32 -1.07 -1.25
C ILE A 120 19.21 -1.59 -0.12
N SER A 121 20.48 -1.87 -0.39
CA SER A 121 21.43 -2.35 0.63
C SER A 121 21.65 -1.35 1.77
N LEU A 122 21.45 -0.05 1.55
CA LEU A 122 21.50 0.95 2.62
C LEU A 122 20.26 0.88 3.52
N LEU A 123 19.09 0.63 2.94
CA LEU A 123 17.82 0.55 3.67
C LEU A 123 17.65 -0.75 4.47
N GLU A 124 18.41 -1.81 4.15
CA GLU A 124 18.42 -3.05 4.94
C GLU A 124 19.14 -2.91 6.29
N LYS A 125 19.98 -1.89 6.45
CA LYS A 125 20.82 -1.68 7.64
C LYS A 125 20.15 -0.80 8.70
N THR A 126 18.93 -0.32 8.45
CA THR A 126 18.12 0.53 9.34
C THR A 126 16.92 -0.22 9.89
#